data_AF-A0A365H569-F1
#
_entry.id   AF-A0A365H569-F1
#
_cell.length_a   1.000
_cell.length_b   1.000
_cell.length_c   1.000
_cell.angle_alpha   90.00
_cell.angle_beta   90.00
_cell.angle_gamma   90.00
#
_symmetry.space_group_name_H-M   'P 1'
#
loop_
_entity.id
_entity.type
_entity.pdbx_description
1 polymer ?
#
loop_
_entity_poly.entity_id
_entity_poly.type
_entity_poly.pdbx_seq_one_letter_code
_entity_poly.pdbx_strand_id
1 'polypeptide(L)'
;MPPDKCVFRVHGLGADPGGMQAPPRPVGTLLSVGYDQMWIASLQDDVDVTVLLEEWDAHPPPGPEPWEEESEQELYLRGAVAISTSAAEPVLHGVRLLGGVGRYRVRVRARYRTEIARLYDGLLDRFRSGFSQEFQAALRELQGVEHYLVQLWPSAPTGPQRVVADSAFDPLTAPAAALPVPAPAEETGPLPALPETPEPVSD
;
A
#
# COMPACT_ATOMS: atom_id res chain seq x y z
N MET A 1 -14.09 -2.59 7.52
CA MET A 1 -13.04 -3.23 8.32
C MET A 1 -13.09 -2.74 9.76
N PRO A 2 -13.28 -3.59 10.79
CA PRO A 2 -13.44 -3.14 12.16
C PRO A 2 -12.04 -2.86 12.73
N PRO A 3 -11.77 -1.68 13.29
CA PRO A 3 -10.47 -1.35 13.87
C PRO A 3 -10.22 -2.15 15.16
N ASP A 4 -9.04 -2.74 15.34
CA ASP A 4 -8.69 -3.37 16.63
C ASP A 4 -8.37 -2.27 17.64
N LYS A 5 -9.16 -2.15 18.72
CA LYS A 5 -8.94 -1.16 19.79
C LYS A 5 -8.91 0.27 19.24
N CYS A 6 -9.84 0.59 18.36
CA CYS A 6 -10.11 1.90 17.81
C CYS A 6 -8.92 2.40 17.00
N VAL A 7 -8.09 1.51 16.44
CA VAL A 7 -7.00 1.90 15.57
C VAL A 7 -6.87 0.98 14.37
N PHE A 8 -6.28 1.51 13.31
CA PHE A 8 -5.70 0.73 12.23
C PHE A 8 -4.32 1.29 11.87
N ARG A 9 -3.52 0.47 11.20
CA ARG A 9 -2.12 0.75 10.89
C ARG A 9 -1.95 1.01 9.42
N VAL A 10 -1.12 2.00 9.11
CA VAL A 10 -0.52 2.20 7.78
C VAL A 10 0.98 1.97 7.92
N HIS A 11 1.54 1.05 7.15
CA HIS A 11 2.93 0.65 7.32
C HIS A 11 3.63 0.29 6.00
N GLY A 12 4.94 0.51 5.97
CA GLY A 12 5.80 0.10 4.88
C GLY A 12 6.09 -1.40 4.88
N LEU A 13 6.68 -1.87 3.79
CA LEU A 13 7.20 -3.24 3.70
C LEU A 13 8.26 -3.50 4.78
N GLY A 14 8.06 -4.60 5.53
CA GLY A 14 8.97 -5.06 6.58
C GLY A 14 8.87 -4.30 7.92
N ALA A 15 7.88 -3.41 8.09
CA ALA A 15 7.67 -2.70 9.34
C ALA A 15 7.20 -3.66 10.46
N ASP A 16 7.97 -3.72 11.55
CA ASP A 16 7.65 -4.52 12.74
C ASP A 16 6.67 -3.76 13.66
N PRO A 17 5.44 -4.27 13.89
CA PRO A 17 4.46 -3.60 14.76
C PRO A 17 4.88 -3.45 16.22
N GLY A 18 5.79 -4.30 16.71
CA GLY A 18 6.28 -4.27 18.08
C GLY A 18 7.72 -3.75 18.20
N GLY A 19 8.32 -3.33 17.09
CA GLY A 19 9.71 -2.92 17.04
C GLY A 19 9.95 -1.59 17.75
N MET A 20 11.21 -1.28 18.05
CA MET A 20 11.59 -0.02 18.72
C MET A 20 11.21 1.24 17.93
N GLN A 21 10.97 1.12 16.62
CA GLN A 21 10.56 2.22 15.75
C GLN A 21 9.03 2.31 15.58
N ALA A 22 8.28 1.38 16.17
CA ALA A 22 6.83 1.43 16.15
C ALA A 22 6.33 2.57 17.05
N PRO A 23 5.43 3.43 16.55
CA PRO A 23 4.85 4.45 17.37
C PRO A 23 3.93 3.86 18.44
N PRO A 24 3.76 4.52 19.60
CA PRO A 24 2.73 4.15 20.54
C PRO A 24 1.35 4.31 19.90
N ARG A 25 0.33 3.61 20.41
CA ARG A 25 -1.04 3.88 19.98
C ARG A 25 -1.42 5.34 20.30
N PRO A 26 -2.16 6.02 19.40
CA PRO A 26 -2.64 7.37 19.62
C PRO A 26 -3.60 7.42 20.81
N VAL A 27 -3.53 8.49 21.60
CA VAL A 27 -4.44 8.76 22.72
C VAL A 27 -4.97 10.17 22.56
N GLY A 28 -6.25 10.30 22.20
CA GLY A 28 -6.90 11.60 22.00
C GLY A 28 -6.43 12.38 20.76
N THR A 29 -5.68 11.75 19.86
CA THR A 29 -5.22 12.32 18.58
C THR A 29 -5.61 11.41 17.42
N LEU A 30 -5.79 11.96 16.21
CA LEU A 30 -6.07 11.17 15.01
C LEU A 30 -4.98 10.15 14.68
N LEU A 31 -3.72 10.50 14.92
CA LEU A 31 -2.61 9.64 14.53
C LEU A 31 -1.44 9.65 15.51
N SER A 32 -0.60 8.64 15.36
CA SER A 32 0.69 8.48 16.02
C SER A 32 1.69 7.90 15.02
N VAL A 33 2.85 8.53 14.87
CA VAL A 33 3.77 8.29 13.74
C VAL A 33 5.13 7.81 14.22
N GLY A 34 5.62 6.74 13.59
CA GLY A 34 6.96 6.20 13.75
C GLY A 34 7.78 6.40 12.48
N TYR A 35 8.82 5.59 12.30
CA TYR A 35 9.73 5.76 11.15
C TYR A 35 9.13 5.28 9.83
N ASP A 36 8.59 4.05 9.81
CA ASP A 36 8.08 3.38 8.61
C ASP A 36 6.64 2.86 8.79
N GLN A 37 5.97 3.30 9.86
CA GLN A 37 4.58 2.96 10.14
C GLN A 37 3.92 4.04 11.01
N MET A 38 2.58 4.09 10.96
CA MET A 38 1.75 4.93 11.80
C MET A 38 0.46 4.22 12.20
N TRP A 39 -0.10 4.66 13.31
CA TRP A 39 -1.44 4.31 13.76
C TRP A 39 -2.40 5.45 13.46
N ILE A 40 -3.60 5.11 12.98
CA ILE A 40 -4.72 6.03 12.77
C ILE A 40 -5.85 5.60 13.71
N ALA A 41 -6.36 6.53 14.50
CA ALA A 41 -7.42 6.32 15.49
C ALA A 41 -8.80 6.41 14.86
N SER A 42 -9.56 5.32 14.92
CA SER A 42 -11.03 5.30 14.85
C SER A 42 -11.64 5.75 16.18
N LEU A 43 -12.90 6.19 16.19
CA LEU A 43 -13.62 6.43 17.44
C LEU A 43 -14.35 5.20 17.98
N GLN A 44 -14.60 4.19 17.13
CA GLN A 44 -15.42 3.03 17.48
C GLN A 44 -14.70 1.71 17.15
N ASP A 45 -14.75 0.76 18.07
CA ASP A 45 -14.12 -0.57 17.99
C ASP A 45 -14.87 -1.54 17.08
N ASP A 46 -16.20 -1.55 17.17
CA ASP A 46 -17.06 -2.55 16.52
C ASP A 46 -17.70 -2.05 15.21
N VAL A 47 -17.15 -0.96 14.66
CA VAL A 47 -17.64 -0.33 13.44
C VAL A 47 -16.55 -0.35 12.38
N ASP A 48 -16.88 -1.00 11.27
CA ASP A 48 -16.06 -1.00 10.10
C ASP A 48 -15.77 0.42 9.59
N VAL A 49 -14.51 0.69 9.23
CA VAL A 49 -14.14 1.93 8.53
C VAL A 49 -13.96 1.68 7.03
N THR A 50 -14.16 2.73 6.23
CA THR A 50 -13.78 2.77 4.81
C THR A 50 -12.51 3.61 4.65
N VAL A 51 -11.49 3.02 4.05
CA VAL A 51 -10.21 3.70 3.78
C VAL A 51 -9.97 3.79 2.28
N LEU A 52 -9.76 5.02 1.79
CA LEU A 52 -9.26 5.28 0.45
C LEU A 52 -7.78 5.64 0.53
N LEU A 53 -6.96 4.93 -0.24
CA LEU A 53 -5.52 5.14 -0.34
C LEU A 53 -5.17 5.71 -1.71
N GLU A 54 -4.51 6.86 -1.73
CA GLU A 54 -4.08 7.53 -2.95
C GLU A 54 -2.58 7.80 -2.93
N GLU A 55 -1.90 7.53 -4.03
CA GLU A 55 -0.56 8.02 -4.30
C GLU A 55 -0.65 9.18 -5.30
N TRP A 56 0.07 10.26 -5.01
CA TRP A 56 0.15 11.47 -5.80
C TRP A 56 1.60 11.77 -6.15
N ASP A 57 1.82 12.34 -7.34
CA ASP A 57 3.15 12.75 -7.79
C ASP A 57 3.71 13.94 -6.98
N ALA A 58 2.81 14.76 -6.43
CA ALA A 58 3.12 15.95 -5.65
C ALA A 58 2.01 16.19 -4.60
N HIS A 59 2.18 17.25 -3.81
CA HIS A 59 1.21 17.64 -2.79
C HIS A 59 -0.22 17.74 -3.37
N PRO A 60 -1.19 16.97 -2.85
CA PRO A 60 -2.54 16.92 -3.39
C PRO A 60 -3.27 18.26 -3.21
N PRO A 61 -4.15 18.64 -4.15
CA PRO A 61 -4.94 19.86 -4.02
C PRO A 61 -5.86 19.80 -2.80
N PRO A 62 -6.28 20.97 -2.28
CA PRO A 62 -7.36 21.00 -1.29
C PRO A 62 -8.61 20.37 -1.89
N GLY A 63 -9.28 19.51 -1.10
CA GLY A 63 -10.48 18.80 -1.55
C GLY A 63 -11.72 19.71 -1.50
N PRO A 64 -12.80 19.36 -2.20
CA PRO A 64 -14.02 20.17 -2.26
C PRO A 64 -14.85 20.15 -0.96
N GLU A 65 -14.74 19.11 -0.15
CA GLU A 65 -15.53 18.93 1.08
C GLU A 65 -14.69 19.18 2.35
N PRO A 66 -15.29 19.76 3.39
CA PRO A 66 -14.63 19.90 4.68
C PRO A 66 -14.45 18.52 5.33
N TRP A 67 -13.22 18.21 5.69
CA TRP A 67 -12.89 17.06 6.52
C TRP A 67 -13.01 17.46 7.99
N GLU A 68 -13.45 16.52 8.85
CA GLU A 68 -13.62 16.79 10.29
C GLU A 68 -12.27 16.98 10.98
N GLU A 69 -11.30 16.14 10.61
CA GLU A 69 -9.95 16.18 11.13
C GLU A 69 -8.96 15.89 10.00
N GLU A 70 -7.82 16.59 10.03
CA GLU A 70 -6.74 16.45 9.07
C GLU A 70 -5.40 16.47 9.80
N SER A 71 -4.48 15.60 9.39
CA SER A 71 -3.10 15.61 9.86
C SER A 71 -2.15 15.25 8.72
N GLU A 72 -1.04 15.99 8.61
CA GLU A 72 0.03 15.73 7.65
C GLU A 72 1.29 15.32 8.42
N GLN A 73 1.91 14.23 7.97
CA GLN A 73 3.07 13.60 8.59
C GLN A 73 4.02 13.05 7.52
N GLU A 74 5.12 12.43 7.93
CA GLU A 74 6.10 11.84 7.02
C GLU A 74 6.46 10.41 7.43
N LEU A 75 6.60 9.52 6.44
CA LEU A 75 7.01 8.12 6.62
C LEU A 75 8.13 7.76 5.65
N TYR A 76 9.04 6.87 6.07
CA TYR A 76 9.96 6.21 5.15
C TYR A 76 9.35 4.90 4.63
N LEU A 77 9.11 4.82 3.32
CA LEU A 77 8.45 3.68 2.69
C LEU A 77 9.40 2.95 1.74
N ARG A 78 9.41 1.61 1.80
CA ARG A 78 10.28 0.73 1.01
C ARG A 78 9.61 0.25 -0.28
N GLY A 79 9.00 1.18 -1.02
CA GLY A 79 8.37 0.90 -2.32
C GLY A 79 7.00 0.23 -2.27
N ALA A 80 6.45 0.03 -1.08
CA ALA A 80 5.09 -0.44 -0.88
C ALA A 80 4.55 0.08 0.46
N VAL A 81 3.23 0.21 0.53
CA VAL A 81 2.48 0.57 1.73
C VAL A 81 1.32 -0.40 1.91
N ALA A 82 1.02 -0.71 3.16
CA ALA A 82 -0.01 -1.65 3.55
C ALA A 82 -0.86 -1.12 4.69
N ILE A 83 -2.09 -1.62 4.77
CA ILE A 83 -3.06 -1.33 5.83
C ILE A 83 -3.33 -2.62 6.59
N SER A 84 -3.26 -2.56 7.93
CA SER A 84 -3.62 -3.65 8.82
C SER A 84 -4.52 -3.17 9.97
N THR A 85 -5.45 -4.02 10.41
CA THR A 85 -6.36 -3.79 11.55
C THR A 85 -5.65 -3.76 12.88
N SER A 86 -4.63 -4.60 13.04
CA SER A 86 -3.87 -4.71 14.27
C SER A 86 -2.41 -5.05 14.01
N ALA A 87 -1.64 -5.10 15.10
CA ALA A 87 -0.27 -5.59 15.10
C ALA A 87 -0.16 -7.10 14.82
N ALA A 88 -1.25 -7.85 15.05
CA ALA A 88 -1.24 -9.31 15.02
C ALA A 88 -1.98 -9.90 13.80
N GLU A 89 -2.60 -9.05 12.97
CA GLU A 89 -3.45 -9.46 11.86
C GLU A 89 -2.77 -9.35 10.49
N PRO A 90 -3.20 -10.17 9.51
CA PRO A 90 -2.67 -10.12 8.15
C PRO A 90 -2.90 -8.76 7.51
N VAL A 91 -2.03 -8.42 6.56
CA VAL A 91 -2.21 -7.24 5.71
C VAL A 91 -3.55 -7.36 4.98
N LEU A 92 -4.41 -6.36 5.13
CA LEU A 92 -5.73 -6.33 4.52
C LEU A 92 -5.70 -5.74 3.12
N HIS A 93 -4.86 -4.73 2.94
CA HIS A 93 -4.66 -4.11 1.64
C HIS A 93 -3.22 -3.63 1.52
N GLY A 94 -2.60 -3.81 0.36
CA GLY A 94 -1.25 -3.35 0.11
C GLY A 94 -1.07 -2.94 -1.34
N VAL A 95 -0.39 -1.82 -1.56
CA VAL A 95 -0.11 -1.28 -2.89
C VAL A 95 1.38 -1.02 -3.06
N ARG A 96 1.86 -1.22 -4.29
CA ARG A 96 3.21 -0.83 -4.69
C ARG A 96 3.21 0.66 -5.01
N LEU A 97 4.18 1.38 -4.47
CA LEU A 97 4.33 2.82 -4.72
C LEU A 97 5.08 3.04 -6.03
N LEU A 98 4.52 3.89 -6.89
CA LEU A 98 5.11 4.31 -8.16
C LEU A 98 6.38 5.16 -7.92
N GLY A 99 6.38 5.99 -6.87
CA GLY A 99 7.55 6.77 -6.45
C GLY A 99 8.71 5.93 -5.91
N GLY A 100 8.51 4.62 -5.68
CA GLY A 100 9.54 3.71 -5.20
C GLY A 100 9.91 3.90 -3.72
N VAL A 101 11.19 3.69 -3.40
CA VAL A 101 11.71 3.77 -2.03
C VAL A 101 12.06 5.21 -1.67
N GLY A 102 11.60 5.71 -0.52
CA GLY A 102 11.94 7.07 -0.09
C GLY A 102 11.11 7.58 1.09
N ARG A 103 11.27 8.87 1.38
CA ARG A 103 10.41 9.59 2.33
C ARG A 103 9.17 10.10 1.61
N TYR A 104 8.02 9.78 2.16
CA TYR A 104 6.72 10.20 1.68
C TYR A 104 6.06 11.08 2.72
N ARG A 105 5.52 12.21 2.29
CA ARG A 105 4.52 12.91 3.07
C ARG A 105 3.22 12.14 2.99
N VAL A 106 2.52 12.12 4.10
CA VAL A 106 1.24 11.46 4.23
C VAL A 106 0.25 12.43 4.83
N ARG A 107 -0.86 12.66 4.14
CA ARG A 107 -2.01 13.36 4.69
C ARG A 107 -3.11 12.35 4.99
N VAL A 108 -3.56 12.36 6.24
CA VAL A 108 -4.72 11.60 6.67
C VAL A 108 -5.83 12.59 6.93
N ARG A 109 -6.96 12.36 6.26
CA ARG A 109 -8.19 13.14 6.46
C ARG A 109 -9.29 12.18 6.90
N ALA A 110 -10.09 12.60 7.87
CA ALA A 110 -11.16 11.77 8.39
C ALA A 110 -12.50 12.54 8.47
N ARG A 111 -13.60 11.81 8.27
CA ARG A 111 -14.97 12.35 8.31
C ARG A 111 -15.96 11.31 8.82
N TYR A 112 -17.11 11.80 9.27
CA TYR A 112 -18.18 11.04 9.91
C TYR A 112 -17.77 10.39 11.24
N ARG A 113 -16.65 10.80 11.84
CA ARG A 113 -16.16 10.19 13.10
C ARG A 113 -17.10 10.55 14.23
N THR A 114 -17.38 11.84 14.39
CA THR A 114 -18.24 12.33 15.47
C THR A 114 -19.69 11.90 15.30
N GLU A 115 -20.17 11.89 14.05
CA GLU A 115 -21.53 11.45 13.73
C GLU A 115 -21.74 9.97 14.08
N ILE A 116 -20.78 9.11 13.72
CA ILE A 116 -20.86 7.68 14.02
C ILE A 116 -20.74 7.41 15.52
N ALA A 117 -19.86 8.10 16.23
CA ALA A 117 -19.80 8.01 17.69
C ALA A 117 -21.15 8.33 18.33
N ARG A 118 -21.80 9.42 17.90
CA ARG A 118 -23.12 9.81 18.40
C ARG A 118 -24.21 8.78 18.05
N LEU A 119 -24.20 8.24 16.84
CA LEU A 119 -25.16 7.22 16.43
C LEU A 119 -24.98 5.93 17.22
N TYR A 120 -23.73 5.51 17.44
CA TYR A 120 -23.38 4.33 18.22
C TYR A 120 -23.80 4.46 19.68
N ASP A 121 -23.49 5.61 20.32
CA ASP A 121 -23.96 5.91 21.69
C ASP A 121 -25.49 5.83 21.78
N GLY A 122 -26.19 6.38 20.77
CA GLY A 122 -27.64 6.30 20.67
C GLY A 122 -28.18 4.87 20.52
N LEU A 123 -27.42 3.96 19.91
CA LEU A 123 -27.77 2.54 19.86
C LEU A 123 -27.61 1.86 21.23
N LEU A 124 -26.52 2.16 21.94
CA LEU A 124 -26.27 1.62 23.28
C LEU A 124 -27.33 2.08 24.29
N ASP A 125 -27.77 3.34 24.21
CA ASP A 125 -28.84 3.87 25.06
C ASP A 125 -30.20 3.24 24.75
N ARG A 126 -30.46 2.94 23.47
CA ARG A 126 -31.75 2.40 23.01
C ARG A 126 -31.91 0.91 23.32
N PHE A 127 -30.84 0.13 23.24
CA PHE A 127 -30.89 -1.32 23.38
C PHE A 127 -30.26 -1.78 24.69
N ARG A 128 -31.05 -2.44 25.56
CA ARG A 128 -30.57 -2.99 26.84
C ARG A 128 -29.51 -4.10 26.67
N SER A 129 -29.42 -4.72 25.49
CA SER A 129 -28.46 -5.79 25.19
C SER A 129 -27.81 -5.56 23.83
N GLY A 130 -26.47 -5.46 23.81
CA GLY A 130 -25.66 -5.38 22.58
C GLY A 130 -25.66 -6.67 21.73
N PHE A 131 -26.34 -7.72 22.18
CA PHE A 131 -26.46 -9.00 21.48
C PHE A 131 -27.84 -9.22 20.84
N SER A 132 -28.76 -8.24 20.95
CA SER A 132 -30.07 -8.39 20.33
C SER A 132 -29.95 -8.33 18.80
N GLN A 133 -30.85 -9.02 18.09
CA GLN A 133 -30.85 -9.00 16.63
C GLN A 133 -31.09 -7.60 16.07
N GLU A 134 -31.89 -6.79 16.77
CA GLU A 134 -32.19 -5.41 16.41
C GLU A 134 -30.96 -4.51 16.59
N PHE A 135 -30.20 -4.68 17.69
CA PHE A 135 -28.94 -3.98 17.89
C PHE A 135 -27.94 -4.35 16.78
N GLN A 136 -27.78 -5.65 16.50
CA GLN A 136 -26.88 -6.11 15.45
C GLN A 136 -27.32 -5.65 14.04
N ALA A 137 -28.62 -5.50 13.79
CA ALA A 137 -29.13 -4.92 12.56
C ALA A 137 -28.81 -3.43 12.44
N ALA A 138 -29.04 -2.66 13.49
CA ALA A 138 -28.72 -1.24 13.49
C ALA A 138 -27.20 -1.00 13.44
N LEU A 139 -26.41 -1.82 14.12
CA LEU A 139 -24.95 -1.77 14.05
C LEU A 139 -24.42 -2.02 12.64
N ARG A 140 -25.08 -2.91 11.87
CA ARG A 140 -24.73 -3.16 10.45
C ARG A 140 -24.91 -1.92 9.57
N GLU A 141 -25.85 -1.03 9.91
CA GLU A 141 -26.08 0.21 9.15
C GLU A 141 -24.96 1.24 9.36
N LEU A 142 -24.22 1.15 10.47
CA LEU A 142 -23.08 2.03 10.76
C LEU A 142 -21.77 1.56 10.11
N GLN A 143 -21.73 0.33 9.61
CA GLN A 143 -20.52 -0.28 9.06
C GLN A 143 -20.06 0.45 7.79
N GLY A 144 -18.79 0.82 7.76
CA GLY A 144 -18.13 1.47 6.63
C GLY A 144 -18.48 2.95 6.45
N VAL A 145 -19.27 3.55 7.34
CA VAL A 145 -19.67 4.96 7.22
C VAL A 145 -18.55 5.91 7.65
N GLU A 146 -17.74 5.51 8.63
CA GLU A 146 -16.56 6.28 9.02
C GLU A 146 -15.50 6.21 7.92
N HIS A 147 -15.09 7.38 7.40
CA HIS A 147 -14.31 7.48 6.18
C HIS A 147 -12.93 8.10 6.43
N TYR A 148 -11.91 7.44 5.90
CA TYR A 148 -10.52 7.89 5.92
C TYR A 148 -9.98 8.03 4.50
N LEU A 149 -9.31 9.15 4.24
CA LEU A 149 -8.53 9.37 3.03
C LEU A 149 -7.05 9.48 3.42
N VAL A 150 -6.24 8.55 2.93
CA VAL A 150 -4.79 8.52 3.11
C VAL A 150 -4.14 8.87 1.78
N GLN A 151 -3.51 10.03 1.72
CA GLN A 151 -2.83 10.52 0.51
C GLN A 151 -1.33 10.56 0.74
N LEU A 152 -0.58 9.98 -0.19
CA LEU A 152 0.86 9.82 -0.13
C LEU A 152 1.50 10.56 -1.30
N TRP A 153 2.59 11.28 -1.05
CA TRP A 153 3.42 11.83 -2.13
C TRP A 153 4.89 11.93 -1.70
N PRO A 154 5.86 11.85 -2.61
CA PRO A 154 7.27 11.99 -2.27
C PRO A 154 7.58 13.33 -1.58
N SER A 155 8.31 13.31 -0.45
CA SER A 155 8.66 14.52 0.31
C SER A 155 9.67 15.43 -0.39
N ALA A 156 10.49 14.84 -1.24
CA ALA A 156 11.40 15.52 -2.14
C ALA A 156 11.36 14.75 -3.46
N PRO A 157 11.58 15.41 -4.62
CA PRO A 157 11.79 14.68 -5.86
C PRO A 157 12.98 13.75 -5.64
N THR A 158 12.76 12.45 -5.77
CA THR A 158 13.83 11.46 -5.83
C THR A 158 14.77 11.92 -6.95
N GLY A 159 15.95 12.45 -6.59
CA GLY A 159 16.89 12.98 -7.58
C GLY A 159 17.38 11.90 -8.55
N PRO A 160 18.10 12.29 -9.61
CA PRO A 160 17.51 13.01 -10.74
C PRO A 160 16.39 12.20 -11.40
N GLN A 161 15.39 12.90 -11.96
CA GLN A 161 14.42 12.32 -12.88
C GLN A 161 15.16 11.46 -13.90
N ARG A 162 14.87 10.16 -13.95
CA ARG A 162 15.03 9.43 -15.22
C ARG A 162 14.06 10.09 -16.17
N VAL A 163 14.55 11.08 -16.92
CA VAL A 163 13.95 11.45 -18.19
C VAL A 163 13.95 10.16 -18.98
N VAL A 164 12.81 9.48 -19.03
CA VAL A 164 12.54 8.53 -20.09
C VAL A 164 12.43 9.42 -21.32
N ALA A 165 13.59 9.74 -21.90
CA ALA A 165 13.64 10.30 -23.22
C ALA A 165 13.02 9.23 -24.10
N ASP A 166 11.90 9.57 -24.71
CA ASP A 166 11.25 8.82 -25.78
C ASP A 166 12.17 8.89 -27.02
N SER A 167 13.38 8.35 -26.92
CA SER A 167 14.45 8.34 -27.93
C SER A 167 15.69 7.58 -27.40
N ALA A 168 15.59 6.26 -27.21
CA ALA A 168 16.77 5.39 -27.12
C ALA A 168 16.40 3.90 -27.31
N PHE A 169 15.66 3.58 -28.37
CA PHE A 169 15.78 2.27 -29.00
C PHE A 169 16.63 2.46 -30.26
N ASP A 170 17.95 2.36 -30.09
CA ASP A 170 18.89 2.20 -31.19
C ASP A 170 19.63 0.88 -30.93
N PRO A 171 19.35 -0.21 -31.67
CA PRO A 171 19.82 -1.56 -31.36
C PRO A 171 21.24 -1.82 -31.85
N LEU A 172 22.15 -0.85 -31.70
CA LEU A 172 23.54 -0.96 -32.14
C LEU A 172 24.48 -0.31 -31.12
N THR A 173 24.64 -0.91 -29.94
CA THR A 173 25.92 -0.95 -29.20
C THR A 173 25.80 -1.96 -28.06
N ALA A 174 26.32 -3.17 -28.27
CA ALA A 174 26.68 -4.07 -27.19
C ALA A 174 28.21 -4.03 -27.01
N PRO A 175 28.76 -3.89 -25.79
CA PRO A 175 30.16 -4.20 -25.56
C PRO A 175 30.29 -5.72 -25.42
N ALA A 176 30.78 -6.38 -26.47
CA ALA A 176 31.20 -7.77 -26.40
C ALA A 176 32.55 -7.85 -25.70
N ALA A 177 32.55 -8.31 -24.44
CA ALA A 177 33.74 -8.80 -23.78
C ALA A 177 33.65 -10.32 -23.67
N ALA A 178 34.32 -11.06 -24.57
CA ALA A 178 34.58 -12.49 -24.41
C ALA A 178 35.79 -12.95 -25.25
N LEU A 179 36.92 -13.14 -24.55
CA LEU A 179 37.97 -14.17 -24.67
C LEU A 179 38.83 -14.29 -25.96
N PRO A 180 40.14 -14.65 -25.81
CA PRO A 180 41.09 -14.78 -26.92
C PRO A 180 40.92 -16.10 -27.70
N VAL A 181 41.14 -15.99 -29.00
CA VAL A 181 41.06 -17.00 -30.06
C VAL A 181 42.29 -17.93 -30.06
N PRO A 182 42.15 -19.26 -30.21
CA PRO A 182 43.21 -20.11 -30.76
C PRO A 182 43.10 -20.28 -32.29
N ALA A 183 44.25 -20.31 -32.95
CA ALA A 183 44.48 -20.33 -34.40
C ALA A 183 43.94 -21.61 -35.13
N PRO A 184 43.83 -21.59 -36.48
CA PRO A 184 43.01 -22.55 -37.22
C PRO A 184 43.78 -23.82 -37.58
N ALA A 185 43.07 -24.96 -37.55
CA ALA A 185 43.47 -26.16 -38.27
C ALA A 185 42.60 -26.26 -39.54
N GLU A 186 43.22 -26.08 -40.70
CA GLU A 186 42.70 -26.58 -41.98
C GLU A 186 42.75 -28.10 -41.95
N GLU A 187 41.62 -28.80 -42.16
CA GLU A 187 41.61 -29.94 -43.08
C GLU A 187 40.22 -30.20 -43.64
N THR A 188 40.21 -30.31 -44.96
CA THR A 188 39.11 -30.40 -45.91
C THR A 188 38.55 -31.83 -45.96
N GLY A 189 37.22 -32.00 -45.87
CA GLY A 189 36.55 -33.27 -46.14
C GLY A 189 35.07 -33.07 -46.50
N PRO A 190 34.52 -33.74 -47.54
CA PRO A 190 33.17 -33.47 -48.04
C PRO A 190 32.05 -34.02 -47.12
N LEU A 191 30.93 -33.30 -47.13
CA LEU A 191 29.71 -33.50 -46.34
C LEU A 191 29.04 -34.88 -46.57
N PRO A 192 28.63 -35.61 -45.52
CA PRO A 192 27.65 -36.68 -45.64
C PRO A 192 26.22 -36.13 -45.68
N ALA A 193 25.41 -36.68 -46.59
CA ALA A 193 24.02 -36.30 -46.84
C ALA A 193 23.05 -36.70 -45.70
N LEU A 194 21.96 -35.93 -45.59
CA LEU A 194 20.83 -36.15 -44.68
C LEU A 194 20.08 -37.46 -45.00
N PRO A 195 19.70 -38.27 -43.99
CA PRO A 195 18.60 -39.20 -44.13
C PRO A 195 17.25 -38.52 -43.83
N GLU A 196 16.27 -38.85 -44.66
CA GLU A 196 14.90 -38.33 -44.69
C GLU A 196 14.07 -38.67 -43.44
N THR A 197 13.08 -37.82 -43.19
CA THR A 197 12.04 -37.93 -42.15
C THR A 197 11.12 -39.13 -42.38
N PRO A 198 10.72 -39.86 -41.33
CA PRO A 198 9.43 -40.53 -41.31
C PRO A 198 8.44 -39.92 -40.31
N GLU A 199 7.18 -39.92 -40.72
CA GLU A 199 5.95 -39.38 -40.13
C GLU A 199 5.61 -39.85 -38.71
N PRO A 200 4.72 -39.13 -38.00
CA PRO A 200 4.29 -39.48 -36.65
C PRO A 200 3.33 -40.68 -36.65
N VAL A 201 3.57 -41.64 -35.75
CA VAL A 201 2.60 -42.69 -35.41
C VAL A 201 1.82 -42.24 -34.19
N SER A 202 0.51 -42.07 -34.37
CA SER A 202 -0.49 -41.99 -33.29
C SER A 202 -0.86 -43.39 -32.82
N ASP A 203 -0.85 -43.59 -31.50
CA ASP A 203 -1.91 -44.27 -30.73
C ASP A 203 -1.80 -43.84 -29.25
#